data_AF-A0A6P6L7P5-F1
#
_entry.id   AF-A0A6P6L7P5-F1
#
_cell.length_a   1.000
_cell.length_b   1.000
_cell.length_c   1.000
_cell.angle_alpha   90.00
_cell.angle_beta   90.00
_cell.angle_gamma   90.00
#
_symmetry.space_group_name_H-M   'P 1'
#
loop_
_entity.id
_entity.type
_entity.pdbx_description
1 polymer ?
#
loop_
_entity_poly.entity_id
_entity_poly.type
_entity_poly.pdbx_seq_one_letter_code
_entity_poly.pdbx_strand_id
1 'polypeptide(L)'
;MDQIQLISSTLSSEKLDKERLLLQDWHDNYDETLNFQCPPGQSISSISSYHNSYHDDRRWKFSCKPTFSWGTDCFLSPYVNDFDETFSFECPPHHVIAGINSYHNNYHEDRRWQFYCCRSKCTSEVRGHCHSGCQWTSFVNSFDEYFFWTVPIQRVLVGTGSYHDDFHEDRRWRYKYCLQQSCK
;
A
#
# COMPACT_ATOMS: atom_id res chain seq x y z
N MET A 1 49.52 0.03 6.34
CA MET A 1 49.79 1.44 6.71
C MET A 1 49.54 2.28 5.45
N ASP A 2 48.38 2.11 4.85
CA ASP A 2 47.09 2.77 5.14
C ASP A 2 46.92 4.02 4.30
N GLN A 3 46.55 3.78 3.04
CA GLN A 3 45.88 4.76 2.18
C GLN A 3 44.36 4.64 2.36
N ILE A 4 43.86 4.85 3.58
CA ILE A 4 42.43 4.94 3.84
C ILE A 4 42.17 6.18 4.68
N GLN A 5 42.33 7.35 4.05
CA GLN A 5 41.73 8.58 4.52
C GLN A 5 41.66 9.52 3.33
N LEU A 6 40.49 10.15 3.11
CA LEU A 6 40.16 11.14 2.07
C LEU A 6 39.37 10.62 0.85
N ILE A 7 38.25 9.93 1.08
CA ILE A 7 37.04 10.17 0.28
C ILE A 7 35.84 10.20 1.23
N SER A 8 35.82 11.21 2.11
CA SER A 8 34.66 11.53 2.93
C SER A 8 34.44 13.03 2.85
N SER A 9 33.61 13.46 1.91
CA SER A 9 32.77 14.66 2.02
C SER A 9 31.97 14.83 0.72
N THR A 10 30.69 15.15 0.89
CA THR A 10 29.71 15.59 -0.12
C THR A 10 29.07 14.54 -1.04
N LEU A 11 28.40 13.54 -0.48
CA LEU A 11 27.12 13.09 -1.04
C LEU A 11 26.02 13.69 -0.17
N SER A 12 25.07 14.41 -0.76
CA SER A 12 23.94 14.95 0.00
C SER A 12 23.14 13.81 0.62
N SER A 13 22.51 14.05 1.77
CA SER A 13 21.60 13.09 2.40
C SER A 13 20.54 12.58 1.42
N GLU A 14 20.02 13.48 0.57
CA GLU A 14 19.05 13.16 -0.47
C GLU A 14 19.58 12.18 -1.53
N LYS A 15 20.87 12.25 -1.89
CA LYS A 15 21.47 11.33 -2.85
C LYS A 15 21.70 9.95 -2.25
N LEU A 16 22.10 9.89 -0.98
CA LEU A 16 22.23 8.63 -0.22
C LEU A 16 20.87 7.97 0.02
N ASP A 17 19.82 8.75 0.31
CA ASP A 17 18.45 8.22 0.46
C ASP A 17 17.88 7.71 -0.87
N LYS A 18 18.12 8.43 -1.98
CA LYS A 18 17.75 7.95 -3.33
C LYS A 18 18.49 6.66 -3.70
N GLU A 19 19.80 6.57 -3.48
CA GLU A 19 20.57 5.34 -3.70
C GLU A 19 20.08 4.17 -2.83
N ARG A 20 19.67 4.45 -1.59
CA ARG A 20 19.07 3.45 -0.69
C ARG A 20 17.70 2.96 -1.14
N LEU A 21 16.86 3.83 -1.74
CA LEU A 21 15.56 3.46 -2.31
C LEU A 21 15.70 2.67 -3.62
N LEU A 22 16.75 2.91 -4.40
CA LEU A 22 17.06 2.14 -5.61
C LEU A 22 17.51 0.70 -5.30
N LEU A 23 18.11 0.45 -4.13
CA LEU A 23 18.58 -0.87 -3.69
C LEU A 23 17.50 -1.69 -2.94
N GLN A 24 16.31 -1.14 -2.71
CA GLN A 24 15.23 -1.90 -2.08
C GLN A 24 14.55 -2.84 -3.09
N ASP A 25 14.19 -4.03 -2.62
CA ASP A 25 13.36 -4.98 -3.35
C ASP A 25 11.91 -4.46 -3.41
N TRP A 26 11.49 -4.03 -4.61
CA TRP A 26 10.15 -3.51 -4.94
C TRP A 26 9.31 -4.62 -5.59
N HIS A 27 7.98 -4.60 -5.41
CA HIS A 27 7.10 -5.63 -5.98
C HIS A 27 6.69 -5.36 -7.43
N ASP A 28 6.95 -4.15 -7.93
CA ASP A 28 6.77 -3.75 -9.32
C ASP A 28 7.88 -2.78 -9.78
N ASN A 29 7.97 -2.57 -11.09
CA ASN A 29 8.72 -1.47 -11.69
C ASN A 29 7.75 -0.34 -12.09
N TYR A 30 8.31 0.80 -12.51
CA TYR A 30 7.53 1.87 -13.12
C TYR A 30 6.95 1.41 -14.46
N ASP A 31 5.82 1.99 -14.86
CA ASP A 31 5.08 1.71 -16.09
C ASP A 31 4.60 0.27 -16.24
N GLU A 32 4.71 -0.53 -15.18
CA GLU A 32 4.37 -1.94 -15.17
C GLU A 32 3.15 -2.22 -14.29
N THR A 33 2.57 -3.41 -14.51
CA THR A 33 1.47 -3.90 -13.70
C THR A 33 1.97 -4.24 -12.29
N LEU A 34 1.28 -3.73 -11.28
CA LEU A 34 1.41 -4.19 -9.91
C LEU A 34 0.44 -5.36 -9.68
N ASN A 35 0.94 -6.49 -9.18
CA ASN A 35 0.08 -7.57 -8.70
C ASN A 35 0.67 -8.21 -7.45
N PHE A 36 0.25 -7.73 -6.29
CA PHE A 36 0.71 -8.23 -5.00
C PHE A 36 -0.44 -8.79 -4.18
N GLN A 37 -0.27 -10.00 -3.67
CA GLN A 37 -1.16 -10.62 -2.69
C GLN A 37 -0.35 -11.28 -1.58
N CYS A 38 -0.71 -11.00 -0.34
CA CYS A 38 -0.13 -11.65 0.81
C CYS A 38 -0.39 -13.16 0.80
N PRO A 39 0.50 -13.98 1.41
CA PRO A 39 0.26 -15.41 1.56
C PRO A 39 -1.08 -15.70 2.28
N PRO A 40 -1.67 -16.89 2.07
CA PRO A 40 -2.88 -17.31 2.78
C PRO A 40 -2.76 -17.11 4.30
N GLY A 41 -3.81 -16.61 4.94
CA GLY A 41 -3.77 -16.29 6.38
C GLY A 41 -3.26 -14.89 6.74
N GLN A 42 -2.73 -14.15 5.77
CA GLN A 42 -2.07 -12.87 6.01
C GLN A 42 -2.77 -11.69 5.34
N SER A 43 -2.56 -10.50 5.88
CA SER A 43 -3.00 -9.23 5.29
C SER A 43 -1.87 -8.22 5.27
N ILE A 44 -2.04 -7.12 4.52
CA ILE A 44 -1.01 -6.08 4.41
C ILE A 44 -0.74 -5.48 5.80
N SER A 45 0.54 -5.37 6.16
CA SER A 45 1.02 -4.82 7.43
C SER A 45 1.79 -3.52 7.26
N SER A 46 2.39 -3.30 6.09
CA SER A 46 3.01 -2.02 5.73
C SER A 46 2.99 -1.80 4.22
N ILE A 47 3.06 -0.53 3.84
CA ILE A 47 3.08 -0.05 2.46
C ILE A 47 4.21 0.98 2.39
N SER A 48 5.15 0.77 1.48
CA SER A 48 6.05 1.82 1.00
C SER A 48 5.76 2.12 -0.45
N SER A 49 5.91 3.39 -0.83
CA SER A 49 5.89 3.78 -2.23
C SER A 49 6.82 4.94 -2.49
N TYR A 50 7.36 4.98 -3.70
CA TYR A 50 8.26 6.02 -4.17
C TYR A 50 7.87 6.45 -5.57
N HIS A 51 7.66 7.76 -5.76
CA HIS A 51 7.38 8.37 -7.05
C HIS A 51 8.66 8.65 -7.83
N ASN A 52 8.58 8.61 -9.16
CA ASN A 52 9.66 8.98 -10.04
C ASN A 52 9.15 9.86 -11.19
N SER A 53 9.51 11.14 -11.15
CA SER A 53 9.09 12.15 -12.12
C SER A 53 9.70 12.02 -13.53
N TYR A 54 10.41 10.94 -13.84
CA TYR A 54 10.78 10.60 -15.23
C TYR A 54 9.79 9.60 -15.83
N HIS A 55 9.21 8.75 -14.99
CA HIS A 55 8.15 7.81 -15.37
C HIS A 55 6.76 8.32 -15.03
N ASP A 56 6.66 9.39 -14.23
CA ASP A 56 5.41 9.91 -13.66
C ASP A 56 4.57 8.78 -13.03
N ASP A 57 5.27 7.96 -12.26
CA ASP A 57 4.73 6.74 -11.71
C ASP A 57 5.38 6.35 -10.38
N ARG A 58 4.69 5.50 -9.62
CA ARG A 58 5.09 4.99 -8.31
C ARG A 58 5.43 3.51 -8.34
N ARG A 59 6.54 3.14 -7.69
CA ARG A 59 6.83 1.75 -7.29
C ARG A 59 6.27 1.45 -5.91
N TRP A 60 6.00 0.17 -5.66
CA TRP A 60 5.28 -0.31 -4.49
C TRP A 60 5.98 -1.44 -3.77
N LYS A 61 6.01 -1.36 -2.45
CA LYS A 61 6.54 -2.40 -1.57
C LYS A 61 5.56 -2.65 -0.44
N PHE A 62 5.34 -3.92 -0.14
CA PHE A 62 4.37 -4.37 0.84
C PHE A 62 5.00 -5.38 1.78
N SER A 63 4.63 -5.31 3.05
CA SER A 63 4.85 -6.40 4.00
C SER A 63 3.51 -6.99 4.41
N CYS A 64 3.54 -8.25 4.84
CA CYS A 64 2.36 -8.96 5.32
C CYS A 64 2.47 -9.23 6.82
N LYS A 65 1.33 -9.54 7.46
CA LYS A 65 1.29 -10.09 8.81
C LYS A 65 0.23 -11.18 8.93
N PRO A 66 0.47 -12.21 9.78
CA PRO A 66 -0.56 -13.14 10.18
C PRO A 66 -1.76 -12.37 10.73
N THR A 67 -2.93 -12.62 10.16
CA THR A 67 -4.16 -11.90 10.51
C THR A 67 -5.30 -12.85 10.86
N PHE A 68 -5.33 -14.03 10.25
CA PHE A 68 -6.35 -15.05 10.47
C PHE A 68 -5.69 -16.44 10.49
N SER A 69 -6.24 -17.35 11.30
CA SER A 69 -5.71 -18.71 11.44
C SER A 69 -5.79 -19.50 10.13
N TRP A 70 -6.87 -19.30 9.36
CA TRP A 70 -7.11 -19.92 8.06
C TRP A 70 -8.05 -19.01 7.25
N GLY A 71 -7.61 -18.54 6.08
CA GLY A 71 -8.41 -17.68 5.22
C GLY A 71 -7.84 -17.65 3.80
N THR A 72 -8.49 -18.40 2.91
CA THR A 72 -8.23 -18.45 1.46
C THR A 72 -9.42 -17.92 0.65
N ASP A 73 -10.52 -17.52 1.32
CA ASP A 73 -11.69 -16.94 0.68
C ASP A 73 -11.38 -15.48 0.39
N CYS A 74 -10.83 -15.25 -0.80
CA CYS A 74 -10.39 -13.95 -1.27
C CYS A 74 -10.99 -13.70 -2.64
N PHE A 75 -11.31 -12.45 -2.92
CA PHE A 75 -11.67 -12.00 -4.25
C PHE A 75 -10.92 -10.71 -4.59
N LEU A 76 -10.68 -10.51 -5.88
CA LEU A 76 -10.20 -9.24 -6.41
C LEU A 76 -11.41 -8.34 -6.68
N SER A 77 -11.38 -7.11 -6.17
CA SER A 77 -12.42 -6.12 -6.47
C SER A 77 -12.47 -5.80 -7.97
N PRO A 78 -13.57 -5.26 -8.52
CA PRO A 78 -13.50 -4.53 -9.78
C PRO A 78 -12.55 -3.32 -9.64
N TYR A 79 -12.18 -2.70 -10.77
CA TYR A 79 -11.49 -1.41 -10.73
C TYR A 79 -12.32 -0.39 -9.96
N VAL A 80 -11.70 0.30 -9.00
CA VAL A 80 -12.39 1.17 -8.06
C VAL A 80 -12.41 2.64 -8.49
N ASN A 81 -11.65 2.97 -9.53
CA ASN A 81 -11.54 4.28 -10.14
C ASN A 81 -11.42 4.15 -11.64
N ASP A 82 -11.70 5.23 -12.37
CA ASP A 82 -11.14 5.51 -13.70
C ASP A 82 -9.84 6.32 -13.56
N PHE A 83 -9.11 6.54 -14.66
CA PHE A 83 -7.91 7.40 -14.63
C PHE A 83 -8.27 8.82 -14.19
N ASP A 84 -7.34 9.50 -13.52
CA ASP A 84 -7.43 10.87 -13.01
C ASP A 84 -8.50 11.08 -11.93
N GLU A 85 -9.35 10.07 -11.70
CA GLU A 85 -10.44 10.12 -10.75
C GLU A 85 -10.00 9.73 -9.33
N THR A 86 -10.68 10.34 -8.37
CA THR A 86 -10.54 10.00 -6.95
C THR A 86 -11.33 8.73 -6.60
N PHE A 87 -10.84 7.99 -5.62
CA PHE A 87 -11.61 6.89 -5.02
C PHE A 87 -11.51 6.86 -3.50
N SER A 88 -12.53 6.23 -2.90
CA SER A 88 -12.54 5.81 -1.51
C SER A 88 -13.12 4.41 -1.46
N PHE A 89 -12.24 3.41 -1.35
CA PHE A 89 -12.60 2.01 -1.38
C PHE A 89 -12.51 1.39 0.03
N GLU A 90 -13.47 0.54 0.34
CA GLU A 90 -13.46 -0.32 1.51
C GLU A 90 -13.80 -1.73 1.08
N CYS A 91 -13.06 -2.72 1.57
CA CYS A 91 -13.51 -4.09 1.46
C CYS A 91 -14.89 -4.25 2.11
N PRO A 92 -15.74 -5.16 1.62
CA PRO A 92 -17.02 -5.44 2.25
C PRO A 92 -16.85 -5.78 3.72
N PRO A 93 -17.94 -5.70 4.53
CA PRO A 93 -17.90 -6.19 5.89
C PRO A 93 -17.23 -7.57 5.94
N HIS A 94 -16.47 -7.83 6.99
CA HIS A 94 -15.84 -9.13 7.22
C HIS A 94 -14.60 -9.43 6.37
N HIS A 95 -14.12 -8.46 5.60
CA HIS A 95 -12.94 -8.60 4.76
C HIS A 95 -11.87 -7.56 5.10
N VAL A 96 -10.62 -7.94 4.86
CA VAL A 96 -9.45 -7.05 5.00
C VAL A 96 -8.71 -6.98 3.67
N ILE A 97 -7.95 -5.91 3.46
CA ILE A 97 -7.08 -5.76 2.29
C ILE A 97 -5.86 -6.66 2.50
N ALA A 98 -5.74 -7.67 1.64
CA ALA A 98 -4.63 -8.63 1.63
C ALA A 98 -3.72 -8.47 0.41
N GLY A 99 -4.04 -7.55 -0.51
CA GLY A 99 -3.27 -7.34 -1.72
C GLY A 99 -3.80 -6.17 -2.53
N ILE A 100 -2.99 -5.76 -3.51
CA ILE A 100 -3.27 -4.65 -4.41
C ILE A 100 -2.91 -5.11 -5.83
N ASN A 101 -3.77 -4.78 -6.79
CA ASN A 101 -3.50 -4.93 -8.20
C ASN A 101 -3.71 -3.59 -8.90
N SER A 102 -2.86 -3.26 -9.87
CA SER A 102 -2.93 -2.02 -10.61
C SER A 102 -2.23 -2.13 -11.95
N TYR A 103 -2.61 -1.29 -12.91
CA TYR A 103 -1.83 -1.05 -14.11
C TYR A 103 -1.71 0.45 -14.39
N HIS A 104 -0.59 0.83 -15.00
CA HIS A 104 -0.26 2.19 -15.39
C HIS A 104 -0.68 2.47 -16.84
N ASN A 105 -0.94 3.74 -17.15
CA ASN A 105 -1.18 4.19 -18.51
C ASN A 105 -0.48 5.52 -18.80
N ASN A 106 0.52 5.50 -19.68
CA ASN A 106 1.35 6.67 -20.02
C ASN A 106 0.63 7.78 -20.81
N TYR A 107 -0.64 7.61 -21.18
CA TYR A 107 -1.41 8.75 -21.72
C TYR A 107 -2.03 9.58 -20.60
N HIS A 108 -2.44 8.91 -19.52
CA HIS A 108 -2.96 9.55 -18.32
C HIS A 108 -1.88 9.80 -17.26
N GLU A 109 -0.70 9.17 -17.38
CA GLU A 109 0.34 9.10 -16.34
C GLU A 109 -0.25 8.71 -14.97
N ASP A 110 -1.17 7.75 -15.02
CA ASP A 110 -1.98 7.38 -13.87
C ASP A 110 -2.31 5.88 -13.85
N ARG A 111 -2.80 5.42 -12.69
CA ARG A 111 -3.07 4.02 -12.37
C ARG A 111 -4.55 3.73 -12.08
N ARG A 112 -4.98 2.56 -12.56
CA ARG A 112 -6.29 1.95 -12.25
C ARG A 112 -6.13 0.92 -11.14
N TRP A 113 -6.93 1.01 -10.09
CA TRP A 113 -6.70 0.26 -8.85
C TRP A 113 -7.75 -0.83 -8.59
N GLN A 114 -7.27 -1.99 -8.13
CA GLN A 114 -8.06 -3.10 -7.59
C GLN A 114 -7.44 -3.59 -6.28
N PHE A 115 -8.25 -4.22 -5.44
CA PHE A 115 -7.83 -4.68 -4.12
C PHE A 115 -8.26 -6.11 -3.87
N TYR A 116 -7.34 -6.93 -3.35
CA TYR A 116 -7.66 -8.27 -2.88
C TYR A 116 -8.30 -8.17 -1.50
N CYS A 117 -9.59 -8.49 -1.42
CA CYS A 117 -10.35 -8.56 -0.19
C CYS A 117 -10.43 -10.01 0.27
N CYS A 118 -9.79 -10.32 1.38
CA CYS A 118 -9.81 -11.66 1.97
C CYS A 118 -10.70 -11.69 3.20
N ARG A 119 -11.58 -12.69 3.26
CA ARG A 119 -12.46 -12.90 4.40
C ARG A 119 -11.64 -13.25 5.62
N SER A 120 -11.87 -12.51 6.70
CA SER A 120 -11.39 -12.88 8.02
C SER A 120 -12.48 -13.71 8.71
N LYS A 121 -12.18 -14.92 9.22
CA LYS A 121 -13.17 -15.83 9.86
C LYS A 121 -13.72 -15.38 11.21
N CYS A 122 -13.33 -14.20 11.61
CA CYS A 122 -13.89 -13.41 12.67
C CYS A 122 -15.38 -12.98 12.43
N THR A 123 -16.13 -13.79 11.68
CA THR A 123 -17.33 -13.42 10.92
C THR A 123 -18.29 -14.61 10.75
N SER A 124 -17.96 -15.76 11.36
CA SER A 124 -18.83 -16.90 11.62
C SER A 124 -18.23 -17.60 12.85
N GLU A 125 -18.82 -17.62 14.05
CA GLU A 125 -20.16 -18.16 14.34
C GLU A 125 -20.89 -17.45 15.50
N VAL A 126 -20.47 -16.26 15.93
CA VAL A 126 -21.17 -15.47 16.98
C VAL A 126 -21.22 -13.98 16.62
N ARG A 127 -22.37 -13.33 16.85
CA ARG A 127 -22.59 -11.89 16.60
C ARG A 127 -21.53 -11.04 17.33
N GLY A 128 -20.91 -10.08 16.64
CA GLY A 128 -20.34 -8.90 17.33
C GLY A 128 -19.05 -8.25 16.83
N HIS A 129 -18.87 -8.07 15.51
CA HIS A 129 -17.96 -7.09 14.89
C HIS A 129 -16.46 -7.27 15.10
N CYS A 130 -15.80 -7.92 14.15
CA CYS A 130 -14.35 -8.07 14.21
C CYS A 130 -13.53 -6.94 13.59
N HIS A 131 -14.23 -5.90 13.14
CA HIS A 131 -13.68 -4.60 12.79
C HIS A 131 -14.51 -3.55 13.53
N SER A 132 -14.04 -3.13 14.70
CA SER A 132 -14.58 -2.00 15.45
C SER A 132 -13.53 -0.91 15.55
N GLY A 133 -13.90 0.30 15.98
CA GLY A 133 -12.94 1.40 16.12
C GLY A 133 -12.20 1.72 14.83
N CYS A 134 -12.91 1.65 13.71
CA CYS A 134 -12.39 1.95 12.38
C CYS A 134 -12.20 3.45 12.21
N GLN A 135 -11.07 3.86 11.64
CA GLN A 135 -10.80 5.25 11.35
C GLN A 135 -9.95 5.40 10.09
N TRP A 136 -10.14 6.52 9.41
CA TRP A 136 -9.29 6.96 8.32
C TRP A 136 -8.08 7.71 8.86
N THR A 137 -6.93 7.52 8.24
CA THR A 137 -5.80 8.45 8.37
C THR A 137 -6.12 9.75 7.64
N SER A 138 -5.35 10.80 7.93
CA SER A 138 -5.10 11.85 6.93
C SER A 138 -4.36 11.24 5.72
N PHE A 139 -4.13 12.04 4.68
CA PHE A 139 -3.19 11.62 3.63
C PHE A 139 -1.82 11.37 4.25
N VAL A 140 -1.23 10.21 3.94
CA VAL A 140 0.01 9.71 4.55
C VAL A 140 1.26 10.14 3.79
N ASN A 141 1.07 10.67 2.58
CA ASN A 141 2.11 11.24 1.75
C ASN A 141 1.69 12.63 1.23
N SER A 142 2.64 13.37 0.68
CA SER A 142 2.53 14.45 -0.31
C SER A 142 2.75 13.91 -1.73
N PHE A 143 2.64 14.76 -2.74
CA PHE A 143 3.06 14.40 -4.10
C PHE A 143 4.59 14.26 -4.19
N ASP A 144 5.07 13.50 -5.15
CA ASP A 144 6.49 13.23 -5.47
C ASP A 144 7.32 12.56 -4.37
N GLU A 145 6.79 12.42 -3.16
CA GLU A 145 7.58 11.92 -2.05
C GLU A 145 7.54 10.40 -1.90
N TYR A 146 8.63 9.89 -1.32
CA TYR A 146 8.63 8.60 -0.68
C TYR A 146 7.70 8.61 0.54
N PHE A 147 6.94 7.55 0.72
CA PHE A 147 6.30 7.29 2.01
C PHE A 147 6.49 5.85 2.47
N PHE A 148 6.41 5.69 3.79
CA PHE A 148 6.28 4.41 4.46
C PHE A 148 5.18 4.52 5.51
N TRP A 149 4.20 3.63 5.42
CA TRP A 149 3.11 3.56 6.36
C TRP A 149 2.94 2.15 6.90
N THR A 150 2.72 2.03 8.21
CA THR A 150 2.46 0.76 8.88
C THR A 150 1.04 0.73 9.40
N VAL A 151 0.38 -0.42 9.23
CA VAL A 151 -0.89 -0.66 9.91
C VAL A 151 -0.61 -0.69 11.41
N PRO A 152 -1.29 0.12 12.23
CA PRO A 152 -0.99 0.18 13.65
C PRO A 152 -1.16 -1.18 14.36
N ILE A 153 -0.52 -1.31 15.52
CA ILE A 153 -0.54 -2.54 16.32
C ILE A 153 -1.99 -2.95 16.62
N GLN A 154 -2.26 -4.27 16.57
CA GLN A 154 -3.59 -4.87 16.79
C GLN A 154 -4.70 -4.32 15.87
N ARG A 155 -4.34 -3.79 14.70
CA ARG A 155 -5.29 -3.30 13.69
C ARG A 155 -5.08 -3.95 12.34
N VAL A 156 -6.07 -3.86 11.47
CA VAL A 156 -6.04 -4.39 10.10
C VAL A 156 -6.44 -3.32 9.10
N LEU A 157 -5.84 -3.35 7.92
CA LEU A 157 -6.18 -2.49 6.79
C LEU A 157 -7.48 -2.99 6.14
N VAL A 158 -8.47 -2.11 6.02
CA VAL A 158 -9.80 -2.47 5.46
C VAL A 158 -10.21 -1.58 4.29
N GLY A 159 -9.55 -0.44 4.11
CA GLY A 159 -9.88 0.50 3.06
C GLY A 159 -8.72 1.40 2.70
N THR A 160 -8.82 2.02 1.53
CA THR A 160 -7.85 2.95 0.98
C THR A 160 -8.58 4.03 0.20
N GLY A 161 -8.04 5.24 0.19
CA GLY A 161 -8.55 6.33 -0.62
C GLY A 161 -7.42 7.11 -1.24
N SER A 162 -7.65 7.60 -2.44
CA SER A 162 -6.65 8.31 -3.23
C SER A 162 -7.27 9.31 -4.18
N TYR A 163 -6.50 10.32 -4.55
CA TYR A 163 -6.81 11.24 -5.65
C TYR A 163 -5.54 11.54 -6.43
N HIS A 164 -5.72 11.81 -7.72
CA HIS A 164 -4.68 12.17 -8.68
C HIS A 164 -4.56 13.69 -8.80
N ASP A 165 -3.41 14.17 -9.22
CA ASP A 165 -3.17 15.57 -9.57
C ASP A 165 -2.29 15.67 -10.82
N ASP A 166 -2.86 16.17 -11.91
CA ASP A 166 -2.22 16.23 -13.23
C ASP A 166 -1.01 17.18 -13.30
N PHE A 167 -0.80 18.05 -12.30
CA PHE A 167 0.43 18.87 -12.29
C PHE A 167 1.62 18.07 -11.79
N HIS A 168 1.40 17.14 -10.86
CA HIS A 168 2.45 16.27 -10.34
C HIS A 168 2.48 14.90 -11.04
N GLU A 169 1.42 14.55 -11.78
CA GLU A 169 1.17 13.22 -12.35
C GLU A 169 1.34 12.12 -11.28
N ASP A 170 0.70 12.36 -10.14
CA ASP A 170 0.92 11.57 -8.95
C ASP A 170 -0.32 11.51 -8.04
N ARG A 171 -0.34 10.51 -7.15
CA ARG A 171 -1.44 10.23 -6.23
C ARG A 171 -1.10 10.45 -4.76
N ARG A 172 -2.07 11.00 -4.04
CA ARG A 172 -2.11 11.04 -2.57
C ARG A 172 -2.81 9.82 -2.03
N TRP A 173 -2.40 9.33 -0.86
CA TRP A 173 -2.90 8.10 -0.26
C TRP A 173 -3.36 8.29 1.17
N ARG A 174 -4.51 7.70 1.53
CA ARG A 174 -4.99 7.57 2.90
C ARG A 174 -5.54 6.18 3.13
N TYR A 175 -5.51 5.71 4.37
CA TYR A 175 -5.87 4.34 4.70
C TYR A 175 -6.93 4.28 5.79
N LYS A 176 -7.86 3.33 5.66
CA LYS A 176 -8.82 2.98 6.71
C LYS A 176 -8.38 1.71 7.40
N TYR A 177 -8.25 1.77 8.72
CA TYR A 177 -7.89 0.61 9.52
C TYR A 177 -8.82 0.45 10.71
N CYS A 178 -9.01 -0.79 11.15
CA CYS A 178 -9.91 -1.15 12.25
C CYS A 178 -9.18 -1.98 13.30
N LEU A 179 -9.68 -1.96 14.54
CA LEU A 179 -9.20 -2.88 15.57
C LEU A 179 -9.44 -4.32 15.12
N GLN A 180 -8.39 -5.13 15.23
CA GLN A 180 -8.45 -6.57 15.06
C GLN A 180 -8.86 -7.17 16.41
N GLN A 181 -10.13 -7.49 16.56
CA GLN A 181 -10.60 -8.15 17.77
C GLN A 181 -10.25 -9.63 17.74
N SER A 182 -9.92 -10.18 18.92
CA SER A 182 -9.76 -11.62 19.10
C SER A 182 -11.10 -12.31 18.92
N CYS A 183 -11.14 -13.23 17.98
CA CYS A 183 -12.33 -14.01 17.66
C CYS A 183 -12.27 -15.24 18.57
N LYS A 184 -13.10 -15.23 19.62
CA LYS A 184 -13.23 -16.35 20.56
C LYS A 184 -14.12 -17.44 19.96
#